data_AF-A0A6L9ZXQ4-F1
#
_entry.id   AF-A0A6L9ZXQ4-F1
#
_cell.length_a   1.000
_cell.length_b   1.000
_cell.length_c   1.000
_cell.angle_alpha   90.00
_cell.angle_beta   90.00
_cell.angle_gamma   90.00
#
_symmetry.space_group_name_H-M   'P 1'
#
loop_
_entity.id
_entity.type
_entity.pdbx_description
1 polymer ?
#
loop_
_entity_poly.entity_id
_entity_poly.type
_entity_poly.pdbx_seq_one_letter_code
_entity_poly.pdbx_strand_id
1 'polypeptide(L)' 'MTLNELLPVVRMLSSSDKLKLIRILAEELEASEHIAPLEPFKTYNLPTPYNSFGAGETLMKALTEDNIN' A
#
# COMPACT_ATOMS: atom_id res chain seq x y z
N MET A 1 8.47 22.67 14.29
CA MET A 1 7.05 22.45 14.57
C MET A 1 6.89 21.08 15.18
N THR A 2 6.21 20.98 16.32
CA THR A 2 5.91 19.71 16.99
C THR A 2 4.48 19.27 16.70
N LEU A 3 4.18 17.97 16.82
CA LEU A 3 2.82 17.45 16.63
C LEU A 3 1.81 18.13 17.56
N ASN A 4 2.24 18.44 18.78
CA ASN A 4 1.43 19.11 19.80
C ASN A 4 1.06 20.54 19.40
N GLU A 5 1.93 21.24 18.66
CA GLU A 5 1.64 22.57 18.12
C GLU A 5 0.65 22.52 16.94
N LEU A 6 0.66 21.43 16.17
CA LEU A 6 -0.17 21.24 14.97
C LEU A 6 -1.59 20.74 15.27
N LEU A 7 -1.75 19.95 16.33
CA LEU A 7 -3.01 19.27 16.65
C LEU A 7 -4.23 20.21 16.73
N PRO A 8 -4.15 21.41 17.34
CA PRO A 8 -5.28 22.33 17.40
C PRO A 8 -5.73 22.79 16.01
N VAL A 9 -4.78 23.08 15.12
CA VAL A 9 -5.05 23.55 13.75
C VAL A 9 -5.74 22.45 12.93
N VAL A 10 -5.24 21.21 13.02
CA VAL A 10 -5.84 20.05 12.34
C VAL A 10 -7.26 19.78 12.85
N ARG A 11 -7.53 20.01 14.14
CA ARG A 11 -8.88 19.84 14.71
C ARG A 11 -9.89 20.85 14.17
N MET A 12 -9.46 22.06 13.81
CA MET A 12 -10.31 23.11 13.23
C MET A 12 -10.70 22.85 11.77
N LEU A 13 -10.04 21.91 11.08
CA LEU A 13 -10.37 21.56 9.70
C LEU A 13 -11.78 20.95 9.58
N SER A 14 -12.40 21.17 8.42
CA SER A 14 -13.63 20.48 8.03
C SER A 14 -13.38 18.97 7.92
N SER A 15 -14.44 18.16 8.02
CA SER A 15 -14.32 16.71 7.84
C SER A 15 -13.73 16.33 6.47
N SER A 16 -14.05 17.09 5.41
CA SER A 16 -13.48 16.87 4.08
C SER A 16 -11.98 17.16 4.04
N ASP A 17 -11.54 18.25 4.66
CA ASP A 17 -10.13 18.63 4.63
C ASP A 17 -9.27 17.74 5.53
N LYS A 18 -9.85 17.21 6.62
CA LYS A 18 -9.19 16.15 7.42
C LYS A 18 -8.93 14.90 6.60
N LEU A 19 -9.91 14.45 5.82
CA LEU A 19 -9.74 13.28 4.94
C LEU A 19 -8.69 13.53 3.86
N LYS A 20 -8.66 14.73 3.26
CA LYS A 20 -7.61 15.11 2.29
C LYS A 20 -6.23 15.11 2.94
N LEU A 21 -6.10 15.70 4.14
CA LEU A 21 -4.83 15.74 4.88
C LEU A 21 -4.33 14.33 5.19
N ILE A 22 -5.21 13.43 5.68
CA ILE A 22 -4.85 12.03 5.94
C ILE A 22 -4.32 11.37 4.66
N ARG A 23 -4.98 11.60 3.52
CA ARG A 23 -4.57 11.01 2.24
C ARG A 23 -3.21 11.53 1.76
N ILE A 24 -2.97 12.84 1.84
CA ILE A 24 -1.67 13.43 1.49
C ILE A 24 -0.56 12.84 2.36
N LEU A 25 -0.78 12.76 3.68
CA LEU A 25 0.22 12.21 4.60
C LEU A 25 0.46 10.71 4.35
N ALA A 26 -0.57 9.94 4.02
CA ALA A 26 -0.42 8.54 3.65
C ALA A 26 0.40 8.38 2.35
N GLU A 27 0.07 9.17 1.32
CA GLU A 27 0.82 9.18 0.05
C GLU A 27 2.29 9.60 0.25
N GLU A 28 2.57 10.57 1.12
CA GLU A 28 3.94 10.98 1.46
C GLU A 28 4.71 9.87 2.20
N LEU A 29 4.06 9.15 3.11
CA LEU A 29 4.66 8.02 3.82
C LEU A 29 4.94 6.85 2.87
N GLU A 30 3.99 6.51 2.00
CA GLU A 30 4.14 5.47 0.98
C GLU A 30 5.20 5.82 -0.06
N ALA A 31 5.31 7.10 -0.46
CA ALA A 31 6.36 7.56 -1.37
C ALA A 31 7.75 7.62 -0.71
N SER A 32 7.81 7.73 0.62
CA SER A 32 9.07 7.68 1.37
C SER A 32 9.61 6.25 1.53
N GLU A 33 8.72 5.26 1.54
CA GLU A 33 9.10 3.87 1.28
C GLU A 33 9.52 3.78 -0.19
N HIS A 34 10.69 3.20 -0.48
CA HIS A 34 11.25 3.11 -1.84
C HIS A 34 10.46 2.14 -2.76
N ILE A 35 9.14 2.09 -2.65
CA ILE A 35 8.24 1.45 -3.60
C ILE A 35 7.96 2.46 -4.71
N ALA A 36 9.01 2.92 -5.38
CA ALA A 36 8.83 3.75 -6.57
C ALA A 36 7.97 2.95 -7.56
N PRO A 37 6.87 3.51 -8.09
CA PRO A 37 6.10 2.85 -9.12
C PRO A 37 7.01 2.76 -10.35
N LEU A 38 7.58 1.58 -10.59
CA LEU A 38 8.37 1.16 -11.76
C LEU A 38 9.17 2.29 -12.45
N GLU A 39 10.49 2.27 -12.30
CA GLU A 39 11.38 3.25 -12.90
C GLU A 39 11.26 3.26 -14.45
N PRO A 40 11.19 4.45 -15.08
CA PRO A 40 11.21 4.56 -16.53
C PRO A 40 12.42 3.84 -17.12
N PHE A 41 12.22 3.12 -18.22
CA PHE A 41 13.26 2.39 -18.96
C PHE A 41 13.92 1.23 -18.20
N LYS A 42 13.38 0.82 -17.04
CA LYS A 42 13.85 -0.37 -16.31
C LYS A 42 13.11 -1.61 -16.75
N THR A 43 13.85 -2.67 -17.04
CA THR A 43 13.30 -4.01 -17.29
C THR A 43 13.13 -4.73 -15.97
N TYR A 44 11.89 -5.06 -15.64
CA TYR A 44 11.54 -5.86 -14.47
C TYR A 44 11.30 -7.31 -14.90
N ASN A 45 12.12 -8.23 -14.38
CA ASN A 45 11.88 -9.65 -14.56
C ASN A 45 10.77 -10.08 -13.61
N LEU A 46 9.53 -10.03 -14.10
CA LEU A 46 8.39 -10.54 -13.35
C LEU A 46 8.44 -12.07 -13.40
N PRO A 47 8.40 -12.75 -12.24
CA PRO A 47 8.17 -14.19 -12.23
C PRO A 47 6.77 -14.41 -12.79
N THR A 48 6.70 -14.81 -14.06
CA THR A 48 5.44 -15.25 -14.63
C THR A 48 5.21 -16.69 -14.21
N PRO A 49 3.96 -17.11 -13.97
CA PRO A 49 3.65 -18.51 -13.71
C PRO A 49 3.77 -19.38 -14.98
N TYR A 50 4.53 -18.91 -15.98
CA TYR A 50 4.78 -19.64 -17.21
C TYR A 50 5.59 -20.89 -16.85
N ASN A 51 4.99 -22.06 -17.08
CA ASN A 51 5.43 -23.38 -16.60
C ASN A 51 5.23 -23.69 -15.11
N SER A 52 4.52 -22.84 -14.36
CA SER A 52 4.10 -23.15 -12.98
C SER A 52 2.80 -23.94 -12.97
N PHE A 53 2.81 -25.11 -13.63
CA PHE A 53 1.66 -26.02 -13.67
C PHE A 53 1.26 -26.43 -12.25
N GLY A 54 -0.05 -26.43 -11.97
CA GLY A 54 -0.56 -26.77 -10.64
C GLY A 54 -0.45 -25.66 -9.59
N ALA A 55 0.23 -24.54 -9.85
CA ALA A 55 0.33 -23.43 -8.90
C ALA A 55 -1.05 -22.87 -8.50
N GLY A 56 -2.01 -22.88 -9.42
CA GLY A 56 -3.39 -22.49 -9.12
C GLY A 56 -4.09 -23.44 -8.13
N GLU A 57 -3.84 -24.75 -8.22
CA GLU A 57 -4.38 -25.73 -7.27
C GLU A 57 -3.74 -25.57 -5.89
N THR A 58 -2.41 -25.41 -5.84
CA THR A 58 -1.68 -25.16 -4.59
C THR A 58 -2.15 -23.88 -3.91
N LEU A 59 -2.35 -22.80 -4.68
CA LEU A 59 -2.87 -21.54 -4.14
C LEU A 59 -4.29 -21.71 -3.59
N MET A 60 -5.15 -22.44 -4.30
CA MET A 60 -6.52 -22.69 -3.85
C MET A 60 -6.55 -23.45 -2.52
N LYS A 61 -5.71 -24.49 -2.37
CA LYS A 61 -5.57 -25.25 -1.12
C LYS A 61 -5.12 -24.36 0.03
N ALA A 62 -4.06 -23.58 -0.17
CA ALA A 62 -3.55 -22.66 0.85
C ALA A 62 -4.61 -21.64 1.29
N LEU A 63 -5.34 -21.04 0.35
CA LEU A 63 -6.42 -20.09 0.66
C LEU A 63 -7.57 -20.76 1.42
N THR A 64 -7.91 -22.01 1.11
CA THR A 64 -8.93 -22.73 1.88
C THR A 64 -8.45 -23.16 3.26
N GLU A 65 -7.18 -23.52 3.44
CA GLU A 65 -6.59 -23.90 4.73
C GLU A 65 -6.50 -22.69 5.70
N ASP A 66 -6.15 -21.51 5.19
CA ASP A 66 -6.17 -20.25 5.96
C ASP A 66 -7.58 -19.83 6.40
N ASN A 67 -8.61 -20.17 5.64
CA ASN A 67 -10.01 -19.88 5.99
C ASN A 67 -10.62 -20.89 6.99
N ILE A 68 -9.88 -21.94 7.36
CA ILE A 68 -10.31 -23.00 8.29
C ILE A 68 -9.61 -22.87 9.66
N ASN A 69 -8.64 -21.95 9.80
CA ASN A 69 -8.02 -21.57 11.08
C ASN A 69 -8.54 -20.22 11.59
#